data_AF-A0A8A3PPZ3-F1
#
_entry.id   AF-A0A8A3PPZ3-F1
#
_cell.length_a   1.000
_cell.length_b   1.000
_cell.length_c   1.000
_cell.angle_alpha   90.00
_cell.angle_beta   90.00
_cell.angle_gamma   90.00
#
_symmetry.space_group_name_H-M   'P 1'
#
loop_
_entity.id
_entity.type
_entity.pdbx_description
1 polymer ?
#
loop_
_entity_poly.entity_id
_entity_poly.type
_entity_poly.pdbx_seq_one_letter_code
_entity_poly.pdbx_strand_id
1 'polypeptide(L)'
;MSRPIFTFAGLSNCFKNCKTASDKVEAIALYGKLRKSVEHKIIPAYWGEDDQHQFTVELFLDVGPSWMDVLYLGGTSCGTSETETHERCCASLIERVWTMTRADECGLAWDVGSSSRRLSSTSTDEGSMPALPIKPYVFIAIDLEATTEPWENYRSGTKYPQGTPTQIGISILRATGESADLFAKDPRSSVGTEFRHIQVKEFTRYRTRVGKLKHKDAGFLYGKTDFIALEKVNEQILKLIANESKHGEVILVGHAIQNDQKFLEQANIRAFHDFFPGALDTQALHLDAAHRKCRSLQNLVWSYDETLGAGWHNAGNDAMWTLWIFAKKLRHMLMVSDSGEEMVLDYSRFPTKVLSKLERWNIIHAAQLVQLQAQEWHY
;
A
#
# COMPACT_ATOMS: atom_id res chain seq x y z
N MET A 1 -7.42 4.12 -51.23
CA MET A 1 -7.91 2.91 -50.53
C MET A 1 -8.20 3.29 -49.09
N SER A 2 -9.47 3.32 -48.71
CA SER A 2 -9.91 3.57 -47.33
C SER A 2 -9.43 2.45 -46.43
N ARG A 3 -8.64 2.78 -45.40
CA ARG A 3 -8.27 1.82 -44.36
C ARG A 3 -9.55 1.41 -43.61
N PRO A 4 -9.79 0.10 -43.39
CA PRO A 4 -11.00 -0.33 -42.69
C PRO A 4 -10.98 0.22 -41.26
N ILE A 5 -12.08 0.86 -40.87
CA ILE A 5 -12.36 1.21 -39.48
C ILE A 5 -12.72 -0.11 -38.78
N PHE A 6 -11.89 -0.51 -37.81
CA PHE A 6 -12.07 -1.78 -37.12
C PHE A 6 -13.18 -1.68 -36.07
N THR A 7 -14.06 -2.69 -36.07
CA THR A 7 -14.98 -2.97 -34.96
C THR A 7 -14.42 -4.10 -34.10
N PHE A 8 -14.71 -4.01 -32.80
CA PHE A 8 -14.08 -4.82 -31.74
C PHE A 8 -14.27 -6.35 -31.90
N ALA A 9 -15.31 -6.77 -32.61
CA ALA A 9 -15.57 -8.18 -32.92
C ALA A 9 -14.44 -8.87 -33.71
N GLY A 10 -13.66 -8.11 -34.51
CA GLY A 10 -12.56 -8.66 -35.31
C GLY A 10 -11.34 -9.09 -34.48
N LEU A 11 -11.01 -8.33 -33.43
CA LEU A 11 -9.82 -8.56 -32.60
C LEU A 11 -9.97 -9.80 -31.70
N SER A 12 -11.17 -9.97 -31.13
CA SER A 12 -11.52 -11.13 -30.29
C SER A 12 -11.44 -12.45 -31.05
N ASN A 13 -11.87 -12.47 -32.32
CA ASN A 13 -11.72 -13.66 -33.17
C ASN A 13 -10.27 -13.94 -33.57
N CYS A 14 -9.42 -12.92 -33.68
CA CYS A 14 -8.00 -13.09 -33.96
C CYS A 14 -7.28 -13.79 -32.78
N PHE A 15 -7.56 -13.36 -31.54
CA PHE A 15 -6.92 -13.93 -30.34
C PHE A 15 -7.34 -15.34 -29.97
N LYS A 16 -8.53 -15.79 -30.42
CA LYS A 16 -9.00 -17.17 -30.18
C LYS A 16 -8.13 -18.22 -30.88
N ASN A 17 -7.41 -17.84 -31.94
CA ASN A 17 -6.60 -18.75 -32.74
C ASN A 17 -5.10 -18.72 -32.38
N CYS A 18 -4.66 -17.83 -31.48
CA CYS A 18 -3.28 -17.67 -31.07
C CYS A 18 -2.94 -18.59 -29.89
N LYS A 19 -1.83 -19.35 -29.96
CA LYS A 19 -1.46 -20.34 -28.95
C LYS A 19 -0.48 -19.79 -27.91
N THR A 20 0.31 -18.78 -28.27
CA THR A 20 1.29 -18.14 -27.38
C THR A 20 1.02 -16.64 -27.20
N ALA A 21 1.67 -16.01 -26.22
CA ALA A 21 1.63 -14.55 -26.05
C ALA A 21 2.33 -13.82 -27.20
N SER A 22 3.36 -14.42 -27.80
CA SER A 22 4.07 -13.88 -28.96
C SER A 22 3.19 -13.90 -30.21
N ASP A 23 2.42 -14.97 -30.44
CA ASP A 23 1.45 -15.07 -31.56
C ASP A 23 0.40 -13.96 -31.48
N LYS A 24 -0.04 -13.60 -30.27
CA LYS A 24 -1.02 -12.55 -30.02
C LYS A 24 -0.44 -11.17 -30.30
N VAL A 25 0.85 -10.96 -30.06
CA VAL A 25 1.55 -9.70 -30.32
C VAL A 25 1.85 -9.52 -31.80
N GLU A 26 2.23 -10.57 -32.51
CA GLU A 26 2.33 -10.55 -33.98
C GLU A 26 0.96 -10.31 -34.63
N ALA A 27 -0.10 -10.92 -34.10
CA ALA A 27 -1.47 -10.65 -34.51
C ALA A 27 -1.94 -9.22 -34.19
N ILE A 28 -1.34 -8.52 -33.21
CA ILE A 28 -1.59 -7.08 -32.97
C ILE A 28 -0.73 -6.23 -33.93
N ALA A 29 0.52 -6.63 -34.17
CA ALA A 29 1.47 -5.94 -35.04
C ALA A 29 1.09 -6.00 -36.55
N LEU A 30 0.29 -6.98 -36.95
CA LEU A 30 -0.27 -7.07 -38.31
C LEU A 30 -1.38 -6.03 -38.59
N TYR A 31 -1.95 -5.40 -37.56
CA TYR A 31 -3.08 -4.48 -37.69
C TYR A 31 -2.74 -3.01 -37.41
N GLY A 32 -1.68 -2.75 -36.65
CA GLY A 32 -1.12 -1.42 -36.43
C GLY A 32 0.40 -1.49 -36.38
N LYS A 33 1.09 -0.41 -36.79
CA LYS A 33 2.55 -0.39 -36.83
C LYS A 33 3.08 -0.31 -35.39
N LEU A 34 3.32 -1.47 -34.78
CA LEU A 34 3.85 -1.57 -33.42
C LEU A 34 5.32 -1.14 -33.45
N ARG A 35 5.67 -0.14 -32.64
CA ARG A 35 7.06 0.27 -32.45
C ARG A 35 7.57 -0.29 -31.12
N LYS A 36 8.75 -0.92 -31.18
CA LYS A 36 9.48 -1.45 -30.04
C LYS A 36 10.69 -0.56 -29.78
N SER A 37 10.82 -0.05 -28.55
CA SER A 37 12.04 0.57 -28.07
C SER A 37 12.73 -0.39 -27.11
N VAL A 38 14.04 -0.58 -27.26
CA VAL A 38 14.86 -1.41 -26.36
C VAL A 38 16.02 -0.59 -25.84
N GLU A 39 16.11 -0.48 -24.52
CA GLU A 39 17.27 0.11 -23.86
C GLU A 39 18.00 -1.01 -23.10
N HIS A 40 19.29 -1.19 -23.40
CA HIS A 40 20.16 -2.12 -22.69
C HIS A 40 21.10 -1.34 -21.79
N LYS A 41 21.06 -1.66 -20.49
CA LYS A 41 21.91 -1.03 -19.49
C LYS A 41 22.81 -2.08 -18.86
N ILE A 42 24.11 -1.88 -19.01
CA ILE A 42 25.13 -2.63 -18.26
C ILE A 42 25.26 -1.93 -16.92
N ILE A 43 24.95 -2.64 -15.84
CA ILE A 43 25.10 -2.12 -14.48
C ILE A 43 26.46 -2.63 -13.99
N PRO A 44 27.48 -1.76 -13.87
CA PRO A 44 28.82 -2.19 -13.46
C PRO A 44 28.74 -2.83 -12.09
N ALA A 45 29.18 -4.09 -11.99
CA ALA A 45 29.26 -4.76 -10.72
C ALA A 45 30.37 -4.12 -9.88
N TYR A 46 30.01 -3.49 -8.75
CA TYR A 46 30.98 -2.73 -7.96
C TYR A 46 32.02 -3.58 -7.22
N TRP A 47 31.96 -4.92 -7.29
CA TRP A 47 32.84 -5.81 -6.50
C TRP A 47 33.13 -7.19 -7.15
N GLY A 48 33.38 -7.23 -8.47
CA GLY A 48 33.99 -8.42 -9.10
C GLY A 48 33.10 -9.65 -9.29
N GLU A 49 31.78 -9.48 -9.24
CA GLU A 49 30.82 -10.46 -9.78
C GLU A 49 30.38 -10.03 -11.19
N ASP A 50 29.87 -10.96 -11.99
CA ASP A 50 29.52 -10.73 -13.39
C ASP A 50 28.60 -9.50 -13.59
N ASP A 51 28.82 -8.75 -14.68
CA ASP A 51 28.03 -7.57 -15.03
C ASP A 51 26.52 -7.91 -15.08
N GLN A 52 25.69 -7.14 -14.36
CA GLN A 52 24.24 -7.32 -14.41
C GLN A 52 23.68 -6.58 -15.62
N HIS A 53 23.06 -7.33 -16.52
CA HIS A 53 22.38 -6.79 -17.69
C HIS A 53 20.90 -6.52 -17.38
N GLN A 54 20.46 -5.29 -17.58
CA GLN A 54 19.05 -4.92 -17.51
C GLN A 54 18.56 -4.53 -18.91
N PHE A 55 17.47 -5.15 -19.35
CA PHE A 55 16.77 -4.80 -20.57
C PHE A 55 15.48 -4.08 -20.21
N THR A 56 15.22 -2.96 -20.88
CA THR A 56 13.93 -2.28 -20.85
C THR A 56 13.30 -2.39 -22.22
N VAL A 57 12.07 -2.89 -22.27
CA VAL A 57 11.29 -2.97 -23.50
C VAL A 57 10.04 -2.13 -23.35
N GLU A 58 9.80 -1.26 -24.32
CA GLU A 58 8.60 -0.42 -24.39
C GLU A 58 7.87 -0.62 -25.72
N LEU A 59 6.54 -0.67 -25.65
CA LEU A 59 5.67 -0.95 -26.79
C LEU A 59 4.70 0.19 -27.04
N PHE A 60 4.64 0.59 -28.30
CA PHE A 60 3.89 1.73 -28.79
C PHE A 60 3.05 1.34 -29.99
N LEU A 61 1.82 1.83 -30.09
CA LEU A 61 0.91 1.60 -31.21
C LEU A 61 0.71 2.87 -32.01
N ASP A 62 1.10 2.87 -33.28
CA ASP A 62 0.79 3.95 -34.22
C ASP A 62 -0.72 3.91 -34.54
N VAL A 63 -1.50 4.85 -33.98
CA VAL A 63 -2.96 4.96 -34.14
C VAL A 63 -3.38 5.96 -35.21
N GLY A 64 -2.43 6.66 -35.83
CA GLY A 64 -2.70 7.65 -36.88
C GLY A 64 -1.57 7.79 -37.92
N PRO A 65 -1.74 8.67 -38.91
CA PRO A 65 -0.75 8.89 -39.96
C PRO A 65 0.45 9.76 -39.50
N SER A 66 0.33 10.46 -38.36
CA SER A 66 1.42 11.28 -37.80
C SER A 66 2.31 10.48 -36.86
N TRP A 67 3.59 10.84 -36.78
CA TRP A 67 4.54 10.27 -35.82
C TRP A 67 4.23 10.67 -34.36
N MET A 68 3.32 11.62 -34.15
CA MET A 68 2.79 11.97 -32.83
C MET A 68 1.54 11.17 -32.44
N ASP A 69 0.93 10.44 -33.37
CA ASP A 69 -0.28 9.64 -33.11
C ASP A 69 0.12 8.25 -32.60
N VAL A 70 0.85 8.24 -31.48
CA VAL A 70 1.43 7.03 -30.91
C VAL A 70 0.85 6.80 -29.52
N LEU A 71 0.11 5.71 -29.35
CA LEU A 71 -0.41 5.31 -28.07
C LEU A 71 0.62 4.45 -27.34
N TYR A 72 1.11 4.92 -26.19
CA TYR A 72 1.95 4.11 -25.32
C TYR A 72 1.13 2.98 -24.70
N LEU A 73 1.50 1.75 -24.98
CA LEU A 73 0.76 0.59 -24.50
C LEU A 73 1.36 0.05 -23.19
N GLY A 74 2.68 0.14 -23.01
CA GLY A 74 3.35 -0.24 -21.77
C GLY A 74 4.84 -0.51 -21.94
N GLY A 75 5.52 -0.71 -20.81
CA GLY A 75 6.94 -1.04 -20.76
C GLY A 75 7.33 -1.76 -19.47
N THR A 76 8.39 -2.55 -19.52
CA THR A 76 8.95 -3.28 -18.36
C THR A 76 10.46 -3.35 -18.44
N SER A 77 11.12 -3.43 -17.28
CA SER A 77 12.58 -3.40 -17.14
C SER A 77 13.14 -4.58 -16.34
N CYS A 78 12.46 -5.75 -16.36
CA CYS A 78 12.84 -6.90 -15.53
C CYS A 78 13.00 -8.20 -16.33
N GLY A 79 14.26 -8.62 -16.50
CA GLY A 79 14.63 -9.95 -17.00
C GLY A 79 16.15 -10.08 -17.13
N THR A 80 16.66 -11.32 -17.07
CA THR A 80 18.09 -11.61 -17.33
C THR A 80 18.38 -11.74 -18.83
N SER A 81 17.35 -11.64 -19.68
CA SER A 81 17.44 -11.64 -21.14
C SER A 81 16.38 -10.73 -21.78
N GLU A 82 16.66 -10.27 -23.00
CA GLU A 82 15.72 -9.47 -23.79
C GLU A 82 14.41 -10.24 -24.07
N THR A 83 14.48 -11.55 -24.33
CA THR A 83 13.33 -12.40 -24.63
C THR A 83 12.35 -12.49 -23.46
N GLU A 84 12.85 -12.77 -22.25
CA GLU A 84 12.01 -12.85 -21.03
C GLU A 84 11.35 -11.49 -20.73
N THR A 85 12.11 -10.41 -20.87
CA THR A 85 11.62 -9.04 -20.68
C THR A 85 10.53 -8.70 -21.71
N HIS A 86 10.74 -9.09 -22.96
CA HIS A 86 9.79 -8.90 -24.05
C HIS A 86 8.48 -9.69 -23.82
N GLU A 87 8.55 -10.95 -23.42
CA GLU A 87 7.37 -11.78 -23.13
C GLU A 87 6.53 -11.20 -21.98
N ARG A 88 7.18 -10.71 -20.92
CA ARG A 88 6.51 -10.03 -19.81
C ARG A 88 5.86 -8.72 -20.24
N CYS A 89 6.54 -7.94 -21.07
CA CYS A 89 5.99 -6.71 -21.64
C CYS A 89 4.74 -7.00 -22.47
N CYS A 90 4.80 -8.05 -23.30
CA CYS A 90 3.70 -8.51 -24.13
C CYS A 90 2.50 -9.00 -23.31
N ALA A 91 2.73 -9.77 -22.24
CA ALA A 91 1.67 -10.23 -21.35
C ALA A 91 0.94 -9.06 -20.66
N SER A 92 1.70 -8.07 -20.17
CA SER A 92 1.14 -6.86 -19.56
C SER A 92 0.34 -6.02 -20.56
N LEU A 93 0.82 -5.93 -21.81
CA LEU A 93 0.15 -5.23 -22.89
C LEU A 93 -1.17 -5.89 -23.27
N ILE A 94 -1.19 -7.22 -23.39
CA ILE A 94 -2.42 -8.00 -23.65
C ILE A 94 -3.46 -7.76 -22.55
N GLU A 95 -3.04 -7.76 -21.27
CA GLU A 95 -3.94 -7.50 -20.14
C GLU A 95 -4.51 -6.08 -20.15
N ARG A 96 -3.68 -5.09 -20.50
CA ARG A 96 -4.11 -3.69 -20.63
C ARG A 96 -5.09 -3.49 -21.77
N VAL A 97 -4.80 -4.04 -22.95
CA VAL A 97 -5.73 -4.01 -24.10
C VAL A 97 -7.05 -4.67 -23.70
N TRP A 98 -7.02 -5.82 -23.02
CA TRP A 98 -8.24 -6.47 -22.54
C TRP A 98 -9.03 -5.60 -21.55
N THR A 99 -8.34 -4.87 -20.67
CA THR A 99 -8.96 -4.01 -19.67
C THR A 99 -9.62 -2.78 -20.31
N MET A 100 -8.95 -2.13 -21.25
CA MET A 100 -9.49 -0.99 -21.99
C MET A 100 -10.75 -1.37 -22.76
N THR A 101 -10.80 -2.59 -23.27
CA THR A 101 -11.91 -3.05 -24.09
C THR A 101 -13.16 -3.42 -23.31
N ARG A 102 -13.01 -3.72 -22.01
CA ARG A 102 -14.13 -3.88 -21.07
C ARG A 102 -14.66 -2.53 -20.57
N ALA A 103 -13.84 -1.49 -20.63
CA ALA A 103 -14.26 -0.13 -20.28
C ALA A 103 -15.12 0.50 -21.40
N ASP A 104 -14.83 0.21 -22.68
CA ASP A 104 -15.61 0.73 -23.81
C ASP A 104 -17.03 0.12 -23.93
N GLU A 105 -17.29 -1.06 -23.35
CA GLU A 105 -18.65 -1.61 -23.21
C GLU A 105 -19.49 -0.86 -22.15
N CYS A 106 -18.84 -0.08 -21.27
CA CYS A 106 -19.45 0.85 -20.32
C CYS A 106 -19.28 2.28 -20.82
N GLY A 107 -20.04 2.64 -21.85
CA GLY A 107 -19.94 3.91 -22.59
C GLY A 107 -19.49 5.12 -21.76
N LEU A 108 -18.25 5.55 -21.99
CA LEU A 108 -17.76 6.87 -21.65
C LEU A 108 -17.12 7.45 -22.91
N ALA A 109 -17.88 8.35 -23.53
CA ALA A 109 -17.43 9.14 -24.67
C ALA A 109 -16.19 9.95 -24.27
N TRP A 110 -15.07 9.69 -24.94
CA TRP A 110 -13.88 10.52 -24.87
C TRP A 110 -14.13 11.78 -25.71
N ASP A 111 -14.36 12.91 -25.03
CA ASP A 111 -14.37 14.20 -25.70
C ASP A 111 -12.92 14.71 -25.83
N VAL A 112 -12.45 14.76 -27.07
CA VAL A 112 -11.11 15.20 -27.47
C VAL A 112 -11.23 16.63 -27.98
N GLY A 113 -10.72 17.63 -27.24
CA GLY A 113 -10.71 19.00 -27.77
C GLY A 113 -10.29 20.11 -26.82
N SER A 114 -8.98 20.33 -26.73
CA SER A 114 -8.24 21.58 -26.46
C SER A 114 -8.95 22.87 -25.98
N SER A 115 -8.38 23.40 -24.89
CA SER A 115 -8.03 24.81 -24.65
C SER A 115 -9.09 25.77 -24.08
N SER A 116 -8.68 26.37 -22.95
CA SER A 116 -9.08 27.67 -22.41
C SER A 116 -10.57 27.87 -22.12
N ARG A 117 -10.98 27.53 -20.90
CA ARG A 117 -11.98 28.32 -20.17
C ARG A 117 -11.66 28.28 -18.68
N ARG A 118 -11.49 29.49 -18.13
CA ARG A 118 -11.43 29.79 -16.70
C ARG A 118 -12.47 28.96 -15.96
N LEU A 119 -12.03 28.08 -15.07
CA LEU A 119 -12.90 27.47 -14.08
C LEU A 119 -13.26 28.55 -13.07
N SER A 120 -14.39 29.20 -13.33
CA SER A 120 -15.22 29.76 -12.27
C SER A 120 -15.48 28.64 -11.27
N SER A 121 -15.10 28.90 -10.03
CA SER A 121 -15.53 28.21 -8.83
C SER A 121 -17.01 27.80 -8.91
N THR A 122 -17.25 26.51 -9.15
CA THR A 122 -18.42 25.83 -8.60
C THR A 122 -17.94 25.10 -7.37
N SER A 123 -17.88 25.83 -6.26
CA SER A 123 -17.94 25.27 -4.93
C SER A 123 -19.22 24.44 -4.86
N THR A 124 -19.07 23.12 -5.00
CA THR A 124 -20.00 22.24 -4.33
C THR A 124 -19.65 22.38 -2.87
N ASP A 125 -20.57 22.97 -2.09
CA ASP A 125 -20.47 23.03 -0.64
C ASP A 125 -20.11 21.64 -0.13
N GLU A 126 -18.87 21.47 0.34
CA GLU A 126 -18.52 20.43 1.29
C GLU A 126 -19.38 20.73 2.53
N GLY A 127 -20.56 20.11 2.58
CA GLY A 127 -21.48 20.22 3.70
C GLY A 127 -20.69 20.01 4.98
N SER A 128 -20.62 21.05 5.81
CA SER A 128 -19.90 21.04 7.08
C SER A 128 -20.28 19.78 7.83
N MET A 129 -19.31 18.89 8.05
CA MET A 129 -19.52 17.71 8.90
C MET A 129 -20.21 18.15 10.19
N PRO A 130 -21.26 17.45 10.63
CA PRO A 130 -21.98 17.84 11.84
C PRO A 130 -20.99 17.93 12.99
N ALA A 131 -21.13 18.97 13.83
CA ALA A 131 -20.26 19.24 14.97
C ALA A 131 -20.55 18.28 16.14
N LEU A 132 -20.55 16.97 15.85
CA LEU A 132 -20.74 15.90 16.81
C LEU A 132 -19.38 15.40 17.31
N PRO A 133 -19.28 14.99 18.59
CA PRO A 133 -18.06 14.39 19.10
C PRO A 133 -17.75 13.07 18.38
N ILE A 134 -16.47 12.77 18.21
CA ILE A 134 -16.03 11.46 17.70
C ILE A 134 -16.09 10.46 18.86
N LYS A 135 -16.61 9.26 18.60
CA LYS A 135 -16.50 8.12 19.52
C LYS A 135 -15.03 7.98 19.95
N PRO A 136 -14.73 7.78 21.24
CA PRO A 136 -13.35 7.66 21.69
C PRO A 136 -12.63 6.48 21.01
N TYR A 137 -11.68 6.80 20.13
CA TYR A 137 -10.79 5.84 19.47
C TYR A 137 -9.35 6.06 19.87
N VAL A 138 -8.57 4.98 19.93
CA VAL A 138 -7.13 5.00 20.03
C VAL A 138 -6.54 4.34 18.79
N PHE A 139 -5.98 5.15 17.90
CA PHE A 139 -5.29 4.65 16.72
C PHE A 139 -3.83 4.36 17.08
N ILE A 140 -3.43 3.10 16.89
CA ILE A 140 -2.05 2.67 17.09
C ILE A 140 -1.48 2.34 15.71
N ALA A 141 -0.59 3.19 15.19
CA ALA A 141 0.17 2.90 13.98
C ALA A 141 1.44 2.11 14.31
N ILE A 142 1.75 1.12 13.49
CA ILE A 142 2.99 0.35 13.57
C ILE A 142 3.75 0.37 12.26
N ASP A 143 5.06 0.23 12.37
CA ASP A 143 5.98 -0.06 11.27
C ASP A 143 7.16 -0.88 11.84
N LEU A 144 7.72 -1.77 11.03
CA LEU A 144 8.81 -2.66 11.44
C LEU A 144 9.95 -2.66 10.43
N GLU A 145 11.17 -2.57 10.96
CA GLU A 145 12.37 -2.98 10.23
C GLU A 145 12.74 -4.40 10.61
N ALA A 146 13.09 -5.23 9.64
CA ALA A 146 13.39 -6.65 9.84
C ALA A 146 14.69 -7.09 9.17
N THR A 147 15.24 -8.22 9.60
CA THR A 147 16.43 -8.80 8.96
C THR A 147 16.14 -9.17 7.51
N THR A 148 16.99 -8.74 6.59
CA THR A 148 16.88 -9.08 5.16
C THR A 148 17.48 -10.44 4.82
N GLU A 149 18.22 -11.04 5.76
CA GLU A 149 18.84 -12.36 5.67
C GLU A 149 18.85 -13.02 7.06
N PRO A 150 19.04 -14.36 7.16
CA PRO A 150 19.27 -14.99 8.45
C PRO A 150 20.46 -14.36 9.16
N TRP A 151 20.36 -14.20 10.48
CA TRP A 151 21.37 -13.50 11.28
C TRP A 151 21.78 -14.32 12.50
N GLU A 152 23.07 -14.35 12.79
CA GLU A 152 23.63 -14.97 13.98
C GLU A 152 24.21 -13.91 14.90
N ASN A 153 23.73 -13.89 16.15
CA ASN A 153 24.30 -13.03 17.17
C ASN A 153 25.68 -13.55 17.58
N TYR A 154 26.74 -12.91 17.09
CA TYR A 154 28.13 -13.30 17.40
C TYR A 154 28.46 -13.34 18.90
N ARG A 155 27.69 -12.68 19.79
CA ARG A 155 27.90 -12.76 21.25
C ARG A 155 27.27 -13.98 21.89
N SER A 156 26.09 -14.40 21.42
CA SER A 156 25.32 -15.48 22.04
C SER A 156 25.22 -16.75 21.19
N GLY A 157 25.73 -16.74 19.95
CA GLY A 157 25.59 -17.85 18.98
C GLY A 157 24.14 -18.13 18.56
N THR A 158 23.19 -17.30 18.99
CA THR A 158 21.78 -17.49 18.68
C THR A 158 21.51 -17.11 17.23
N LYS A 159 20.84 -18.00 16.51
CA LYS A 159 20.45 -17.81 15.11
C LYS A 159 19.01 -17.34 15.02
N TYR A 160 18.80 -16.32 14.20
CA TYR A 160 17.50 -15.71 13.94
C TYR A 160 17.18 -15.84 12.45
N PRO A 161 15.94 -16.21 12.10
CA PRO A 161 15.54 -16.31 10.70
C PRO A 161 15.51 -14.95 10.00
N GLN A 162 15.49 -14.97 8.67
CA GLN A 162 15.15 -13.80 7.88
C GLN A 162 13.74 -13.30 8.24
N GLY A 163 13.56 -11.97 8.25
CA GLY A 163 12.30 -11.34 8.63
C GLY A 163 12.11 -11.21 10.14
N THR A 164 13.15 -11.45 10.94
CA THR A 164 13.07 -11.16 12.37
C THR A 164 13.10 -9.65 12.61
N PRO A 165 12.17 -9.06 13.37
CA PRO A 165 12.16 -7.64 13.71
C PRO A 165 13.46 -7.19 14.37
N THR A 166 13.99 -6.08 13.87
CA THR A 166 15.16 -5.38 14.39
C THR A 166 14.78 -4.07 15.06
N GLN A 167 13.74 -3.41 14.53
CA GLN A 167 13.10 -2.23 15.12
C GLN A 167 11.59 -2.37 15.04
N ILE A 168 10.89 -1.75 15.99
CA ILE A 168 9.43 -1.62 15.99
C ILE A 168 9.10 -0.16 16.32
N GLY A 169 8.42 0.50 15.39
CA GLY A 169 7.80 1.79 15.61
C GLY A 169 6.37 1.62 16.10
N ILE A 170 5.99 2.42 17.09
CA ILE A 170 4.62 2.47 17.59
C ILE A 170 4.26 3.94 17.79
N SER A 171 3.22 4.39 17.10
CA SER A 171 2.71 5.75 17.21
C SER A 171 1.24 5.68 17.61
N ILE A 172 0.86 6.44 18.62
CA ILE A 172 -0.48 6.41 19.22
C ILE A 172 -1.13 7.77 19.00
N LEU A 173 -2.41 7.77 18.59
CA LEU A 173 -3.29 8.92 18.56
C LEU A 173 -4.56 8.59 19.33
N ARG A 174 -4.77 9.24 20.47
CA ARG A 174 -6.01 9.24 21.24
C ARG A 174 -6.94 10.26 20.61
N ALA A 175 -7.82 9.82 19.71
CA ALA A 175 -8.69 10.67 18.91
C ALA A 175 -9.93 11.13 19.70
N THR A 176 -9.70 11.88 20.77
CA THR A 176 -10.73 12.49 21.62
C THR A 176 -10.74 14.01 21.44
N GLY A 177 -11.89 14.61 21.22
CA GLY A 177 -12.00 16.05 20.97
C GLY A 177 -11.30 16.45 19.67
N GLU A 178 -10.44 17.48 19.71
CA GLU A 178 -9.76 18.03 18.53
C GLU A 178 -8.37 17.42 18.24
N SER A 179 -7.92 16.43 19.01
CA SER A 179 -6.54 15.91 18.93
C SER A 179 -6.18 15.41 17.53
N ALA A 180 -7.08 14.66 16.89
CA ALA A 180 -6.87 14.14 15.54
C ALA A 180 -6.77 15.26 14.50
N ASP A 181 -7.55 16.33 14.63
CA ASP A 181 -7.52 17.47 13.71
C ASP A 181 -6.27 18.30 13.88
N LEU A 182 -5.85 18.52 15.14
CA LEU A 182 -4.60 19.22 15.44
C LEU A 182 -3.41 18.45 14.89
N PHE A 183 -3.39 17.12 15.07
CA PHE A 183 -2.33 16.28 14.54
C PHE A 183 -2.35 16.20 13.00
N ALA A 184 -3.52 16.13 12.37
CA ALA A 184 -3.65 16.17 10.90
C ALA A 184 -3.19 17.51 10.31
N LYS A 185 -3.30 18.62 11.05
CA LYS A 185 -2.78 19.93 10.64
C LYS A 185 -1.28 20.05 10.86
N ASP A 186 -0.77 19.55 11.98
CA ASP A 186 0.65 19.61 12.33
C ASP A 186 1.16 18.23 12.83
N PRO A 187 2.01 17.52 12.06
CA PRO A 187 2.59 16.25 12.48
C PRO A 187 3.48 16.35 13.73
N ARG A 188 3.82 17.56 14.19
CA ARG A 188 4.58 17.78 15.43
C ARG A 188 3.68 18.02 16.64
N SER A 189 2.36 18.07 16.47
CA SER A 189 1.42 18.20 17.57
C SER A 189 1.59 17.04 18.56
N SER A 190 1.82 17.39 19.83
CA SER A 190 1.86 16.45 20.95
C SER A 190 0.49 16.17 21.57
N VAL A 191 -0.57 16.82 21.08
CA VAL A 191 -1.91 16.73 21.66
C VAL A 191 -2.51 15.36 21.38
N GLY A 192 -2.68 14.56 22.42
CA GLY A 192 -3.26 13.21 22.31
C GLY A 192 -2.36 12.22 21.56
N THR A 193 -1.09 12.54 21.32
CA THR A 193 -0.14 11.68 20.61
C THR A 193 0.94 11.14 21.53
N GLU A 194 1.44 9.94 21.22
CA GLU A 194 2.59 9.34 21.88
C GLU A 194 3.38 8.51 20.87
N PHE A 195 4.70 8.70 20.83
CA PHE A 195 5.56 8.06 19.84
C PHE A 195 6.62 7.22 20.54
N ARG A 196 6.84 5.99 20.04
CA ARG A 196 7.80 5.04 20.59
C ARG A 196 8.59 4.39 19.47
N HIS A 197 9.86 4.15 19.78
CA HIS A 197 10.77 3.43 18.92
C HIS A 197 11.51 2.38 19.74
N ILE A 198 11.27 1.10 19.44
CA ILE A 198 11.92 -0.02 20.10
C ILE A 198 13.01 -0.56 19.16
N GLN A 199 14.25 -0.52 19.60
CA GLN A 199 15.35 -1.27 18.98
C GLN A 199 15.52 -2.61 19.71
N VAL A 200 15.44 -3.71 18.97
CA VAL A 200 15.64 -5.05 19.53
C VAL A 200 17.13 -5.24 19.85
N LYS A 201 17.46 -5.49 21.12
CA LYS A 201 18.85 -5.49 21.66
C LYS A 201 19.78 -6.39 20.89
N GLU A 202 19.29 -7.57 20.53
CA GLU A 202 19.99 -8.59 19.79
C GLU A 202 20.52 -8.00 18.48
N PHE A 203 19.74 -7.21 17.77
CA PHE A 203 20.05 -6.72 16.42
C PHE A 203 20.76 -5.36 16.37
N THR A 204 21.24 -4.82 17.49
CA THR A 204 21.94 -3.51 17.52
C THR A 204 23.16 -3.41 16.60
N ARG A 205 23.81 -4.55 16.32
CA ARG A 205 24.93 -4.66 15.37
C ARG A 205 24.55 -5.23 14.00
N TYR A 206 23.28 -5.55 13.80
CA TYR A 206 22.80 -5.97 12.49
C TYR A 206 22.96 -4.83 11.48
N ARG A 207 23.40 -5.17 10.27
CA ARG A 207 23.55 -4.25 9.15
C ARG A 207 23.05 -4.96 7.90
N THR A 208 21.98 -4.44 7.32
CA THR A 208 21.43 -4.99 6.08
C THR A 208 22.43 -4.89 4.92
N ARG A 209 22.44 -5.91 4.07
CA ARG A 209 23.22 -5.92 2.83
C ARG A 209 22.52 -5.17 1.68
N VAL A 210 21.26 -4.79 1.86
CA VAL A 210 20.44 -4.10 0.87
C VAL A 210 20.81 -2.62 0.79
N GLY A 211 21.44 -2.19 -0.30
CA GLY A 211 21.99 -0.83 -0.47
C GLY A 211 21.02 0.31 -0.17
N LYS A 212 19.76 0.21 -0.59
CA LYS A 212 18.70 1.21 -0.30
C LYS A 212 18.38 1.35 1.20
N LEU A 213 18.65 0.32 2.00
CA LEU A 213 18.46 0.31 3.46
C LEU A 213 19.79 0.51 4.21
N LYS A 214 20.93 0.67 3.51
CA LYS A 214 22.26 0.88 4.12
C LYS A 214 22.48 2.31 4.61
N HIS A 215 21.62 3.26 4.26
CA HIS A 215 21.84 4.67 4.58
C HIS A 215 21.47 5.01 6.03
N LYS A 216 22.54 5.28 6.79
CA LYS A 216 22.68 6.06 8.05
C LYS A 216 21.40 6.28 8.86
N ASP A 217 21.30 5.53 9.95
CA ASP A 217 20.87 5.98 11.30
C ASP A 217 20.06 7.28 11.29
N ALA A 218 18.88 7.26 10.68
CA ALA A 218 17.88 8.25 11.01
C ALA A 218 17.58 8.03 12.50
N GLY A 219 18.08 8.92 13.34
CA GLY A 219 17.70 8.92 14.74
C GLY A 219 16.17 8.99 14.85
N PHE A 220 15.64 8.39 15.89
CA PHE A 220 14.23 8.58 16.20
C PHE A 220 13.99 10.06 16.53
N LEU A 221 13.13 10.73 15.76
CA LEU A 221 12.97 12.19 15.81
C LEU A 221 12.00 12.65 16.90
N TYR A 222 11.21 11.73 17.47
CA TYR A 222 10.07 12.04 18.33
C TYR A 222 10.27 11.59 19.78
N GLY A 223 11.50 11.25 20.17
CA GLY A 223 11.80 10.85 21.54
C GLY A 223 13.11 10.08 21.67
N LYS A 224 13.10 9.07 22.56
CA LYS A 224 14.24 8.19 22.80
C LYS A 224 13.95 6.79 22.26
N THR A 225 14.99 6.14 21.77
CA THR A 225 14.94 4.72 21.40
C THR A 225 15.03 3.86 22.65
N ASP A 226 14.04 2.99 22.85
CA ASP A 226 14.07 1.96 23.87
C ASP A 226 14.80 0.72 23.35
N PHE A 227 15.76 0.23 24.11
CA PHE A 227 16.47 -1.00 23.79
C PHE A 227 15.86 -2.15 24.59
N ILE A 228 15.15 -3.06 23.92
CA ILE A 228 14.38 -4.14 24.56
C ILE A 228 14.85 -5.49 23.99
N ALA A 229 15.03 -6.49 24.85
CA ALA A 229 15.35 -7.85 24.41
C ALA A 229 14.15 -8.46 23.68
N LEU A 230 14.36 -9.19 22.58
CA LEU A 230 13.29 -9.72 21.73
C LEU A 230 12.20 -10.46 22.53
N GLU A 231 12.61 -11.29 23.48
CA GLU A 231 11.73 -12.05 24.37
C GLU A 231 10.80 -11.19 25.26
N LYS A 232 11.16 -9.93 25.51
CA LYS A 232 10.37 -9.00 26.34
C LYS A 232 9.48 -8.08 25.51
N VAL A 233 9.69 -7.99 24.19
CA VAL A 233 8.96 -7.07 23.32
C VAL A 233 7.45 -7.33 23.39
N ASN A 234 7.02 -8.58 23.29
CA ASN A 234 5.61 -8.95 23.33
C ASN A 234 4.89 -8.48 24.61
N GLU A 235 5.51 -8.71 25.77
CA GLU A 235 4.96 -8.29 27.06
C GLU A 235 4.85 -6.76 27.17
N GLN A 236 5.83 -6.03 26.66
CA GLN A 236 5.83 -4.57 26.69
C GLN A 236 4.72 -3.98 25.81
N ILE A 237 4.51 -4.54 24.62
CA ILE A 237 3.43 -4.10 23.73
C ILE A 237 2.05 -4.43 24.32
N LEU A 238 1.87 -5.61 24.92
CA LEU A 238 0.61 -5.96 25.61
C LEU A 238 0.26 -4.96 26.72
N LYS A 239 1.24 -4.56 27.54
CA LYS A 239 1.05 -3.55 28.59
C LYS A 239 0.67 -2.20 28.02
N LEU A 240 1.30 -1.80 26.91
CA LEU A 240 0.96 -0.57 26.20
C LEU A 240 -0.49 -0.60 25.72
N ILE A 241 -0.89 -1.64 24.99
CA ILE A 241 -2.26 -1.78 24.47
C ILE A 241 -3.29 -1.78 25.60
N ALA A 242 -3.03 -2.51 26.69
CA ALA A 242 -3.93 -2.56 27.84
C ALA A 242 -4.06 -1.22 28.59
N ASN A 243 -3.06 -0.35 28.51
CA ASN A 243 -3.15 1.00 29.03
C ASN A 243 -3.91 1.91 28.07
N GLU A 244 -3.61 1.82 26.77
CA GLU A 244 -4.26 2.65 25.76
C GLU A 244 -5.76 2.34 25.60
N SER A 245 -6.17 1.08 25.76
CA SER A 245 -7.58 0.69 25.67
C SER A 245 -8.49 1.34 26.72
N LYS A 246 -7.92 1.97 27.76
CA LYS A 246 -8.67 2.76 28.74
C LYS A 246 -9.15 4.10 28.18
N HIS A 247 -8.58 4.55 27.06
CA HIS A 247 -8.89 5.84 26.42
C HIS A 247 -9.88 5.72 25.26
N GLY A 248 -10.19 4.50 24.81
CA GLY A 248 -11.11 4.27 23.71
C GLY A 248 -10.92 2.92 23.03
N GLU A 249 -11.70 2.69 21.98
CA GLU A 249 -11.57 1.51 21.13
C GLU A 249 -10.24 1.55 20.37
N VAL A 250 -9.41 0.51 20.54
CA VAL A 250 -8.09 0.44 19.91
C VAL A 250 -8.21 -0.06 18.48
N ILE A 251 -7.68 0.73 17.54
CA ILE A 251 -7.66 0.43 16.12
C ILE A 251 -6.21 0.43 15.63
N LEU A 252 -5.77 -0.68 15.04
CA LEU A 252 -4.43 -0.81 14.47
C LEU A 252 -4.37 -0.15 13.09
N VAL A 253 -3.29 0.57 12.82
CA VAL A 253 -3.01 1.26 11.56
C VAL A 253 -1.62 0.85 11.07
N GLY A 254 -1.43 0.72 9.76
CA GLY A 254 -0.12 0.40 9.18
C GLY A 254 0.00 0.86 7.73
N HIS A 255 1.17 0.64 7.13
CA HIS A 255 1.40 0.89 5.71
C HIS A 255 1.92 -0.39 5.05
N ALA A 256 1.10 -1.04 4.21
CA ALA A 256 1.36 -2.42 3.77
C ALA A 256 1.46 -3.40 4.95
N ILE A 257 0.49 -3.29 5.86
CA ILE A 257 0.48 -3.86 7.21
C ILE A 257 0.61 -5.40 7.27
N GLN A 258 0.36 -6.08 6.16
CA GLN A 258 0.51 -7.53 6.07
C GLN A 258 1.99 -7.95 6.19
N ASN A 259 2.93 -7.10 5.78
CA ASN A 259 4.36 -7.34 5.98
C ASN A 259 4.72 -7.28 7.47
N ASP A 260 4.21 -6.26 8.18
CA ASP A 260 4.39 -6.09 9.62
C ASP A 260 3.85 -7.28 10.40
N GLN A 261 2.64 -7.73 10.06
CA GLN A 261 2.03 -8.93 10.65
C GLN A 261 2.94 -10.15 10.51
N LYS A 262 3.46 -10.40 9.31
CA LYS A 262 4.34 -11.55 9.04
C LYS A 262 5.62 -11.49 9.88
N PHE A 263 6.26 -10.32 10.00
CA PHE A 263 7.49 -10.18 10.79
C PHE A 263 7.22 -10.41 12.29
N LEU A 264 6.10 -9.91 12.80
CA LEU A 264 5.69 -10.13 14.19
C LEU A 264 5.42 -11.63 14.47
N GLU A 265 4.71 -12.31 13.58
CA GLU A 265 4.46 -13.75 13.67
C GLU A 265 5.75 -14.58 13.67
N GLN A 266 6.70 -14.25 12.79
CA GLN A 266 8.01 -14.91 12.72
C GLN A 266 8.83 -14.77 14.01
N ALA A 267 8.63 -13.68 14.75
CA ALA A 267 9.27 -13.44 16.03
C ALA A 267 8.43 -13.86 17.25
N ASN A 268 7.29 -14.52 17.02
CA ASN A 268 6.34 -14.89 18.07
C ASN A 268 5.88 -13.70 18.94
N ILE A 269 5.76 -12.52 18.34
CA ILE A 269 5.17 -11.33 18.97
C ILE A 269 3.70 -11.29 18.57
N ARG A 270 2.81 -11.59 19.52
CA ARG A 270 1.36 -11.75 19.30
C ARG A 270 0.52 -10.59 19.84
N ALA A 271 1.15 -9.58 20.42
CA ALA A 271 0.44 -8.48 21.08
C ALA A 271 -0.57 -7.73 20.19
N PHE A 272 -0.34 -7.69 18.87
CA PHE A 272 -1.25 -7.05 17.90
C PHE A 272 -2.18 -8.04 17.18
N HIS A 273 -2.09 -9.35 17.45
CA HIS A 273 -2.73 -10.39 16.66
C HIS A 273 -4.24 -10.17 16.47
N ASP A 274 -4.93 -9.84 17.55
CA ASP A 274 -6.39 -9.68 17.55
C ASP A 274 -6.86 -8.40 16.84
N PHE A 275 -5.94 -7.47 16.55
CA PHE A 275 -6.25 -6.20 15.87
C PHE A 275 -6.04 -6.27 14.36
N PHE A 276 -5.23 -7.21 13.84
CA PHE A 276 -4.98 -7.35 12.41
C PHE A 276 -6.23 -7.58 11.55
N PRO A 277 -7.27 -8.33 11.98
CA PRO A 277 -8.50 -8.50 11.21
C PRO A 277 -9.15 -7.17 10.83
N GLY A 278 -9.17 -6.19 11.74
CA GLY A 278 -9.74 -4.85 11.54
C GLY A 278 -8.73 -3.75 11.23
N ALA A 279 -7.46 -4.09 11.00
CA ALA A 279 -6.40 -3.09 10.84
C ALA A 279 -6.57 -2.25 9.57
N LEU A 280 -6.22 -0.97 9.69
CA LEU A 280 -6.36 0.04 8.65
C LEU A 280 -5.05 0.21 7.89
N ASP A 281 -5.04 -0.21 6.63
CA ASP A 281 -3.86 -0.11 5.78
C ASP A 281 -3.87 1.22 5.00
N THR A 282 -2.96 2.12 5.36
CA THR A 282 -2.83 3.43 4.71
C THR A 282 -2.44 3.31 3.24
N GLN A 283 -1.73 2.26 2.83
CA GLN A 283 -1.43 2.01 1.43
C GLN A 283 -2.71 1.71 0.65
N ALA A 284 -3.60 0.88 1.23
CA ALA A 284 -4.89 0.56 0.64
C ALA A 284 -5.82 1.79 0.63
N LEU A 285 -5.88 2.54 1.72
CA LEU A 285 -6.71 3.75 1.87
C LEU A 285 -6.37 4.86 0.85
N HIS A 286 -5.16 4.84 0.31
CA HIS A 286 -4.67 5.81 -0.68
C HIS A 286 -4.48 5.21 -2.08
N LEU A 287 -5.04 4.01 -2.34
CA LEU A 287 -5.08 3.46 -3.69
C LEU A 287 -5.89 4.37 -4.60
N ASP A 288 -5.24 4.84 -5.67
CA ASP A 288 -5.92 5.54 -6.75
C ASP A 288 -6.72 4.53 -7.59
N ALA A 289 -8.05 4.72 -7.63
CA ALA A 289 -8.97 3.90 -8.40
C ALA A 289 -8.62 3.83 -9.90
N ALA A 290 -7.98 4.87 -10.45
CA ALA A 290 -7.59 4.93 -11.85
C ALA A 290 -6.25 4.25 -12.16
N HIS A 291 -5.31 4.21 -11.21
CA HIS A 291 -3.93 3.81 -11.50
C HIS A 291 -3.47 2.52 -10.81
N ARG A 292 -4.22 1.98 -9.83
CA ARG A 292 -3.91 0.75 -9.04
C ARG A 292 -2.45 0.61 -8.56
N LYS A 293 -1.66 1.70 -8.57
CA LYS A 293 -0.28 1.71 -8.10
C LYS A 293 -0.29 2.04 -6.62
N CYS A 294 0.14 1.09 -5.79
CA CYS A 294 0.47 1.36 -4.40
C CYS A 294 1.54 2.46 -4.33
N ARG A 295 1.28 3.50 -3.53
CA ARG A 295 2.27 4.55 -3.25
C ARG A 295 3.06 4.15 -2.01
N SER A 296 4.37 4.43 -2.03
CA SER A 296 5.19 4.35 -0.81
C SER A 296 4.73 5.38 0.22
N LEU A 297 5.03 5.12 1.49
CA LEU A 297 4.75 6.05 2.58
C LEU A 297 5.31 7.46 2.30
N GLN A 298 6.57 7.54 1.85
CA GLN A 298 7.23 8.79 1.47
C GLN A 298 6.45 9.55 0.39
N ASN A 299 6.02 8.87 -0.67
CA ASN A 299 5.24 9.51 -1.74
C ASN A 299 3.85 9.95 -1.26
N LEU A 300 3.27 9.27 -0.27
CA LEU A 300 2.02 9.70 0.35
C LEU A 300 2.22 10.98 1.18
N VAL A 301 3.26 11.05 2.00
CA VAL A 301 3.58 12.26 2.78
C VAL A 301 3.78 13.45 1.84
N TRP A 302 4.59 13.28 0.80
CA TRP A 302 4.86 14.33 -0.17
C TRP A 302 3.66 14.74 -1.01
N SER A 303 2.65 13.86 -1.16
CA SER A 303 1.42 14.25 -1.84
C SER A 303 0.55 15.23 -1.04
N TYR A 304 0.77 15.32 0.28
CA TYR A 304 0.16 16.34 1.12
C TYR A 304 1.03 17.59 1.23
N ASP A 305 2.35 17.43 1.37
CA ASP A 305 3.33 18.51 1.41
C ASP A 305 4.73 17.96 1.10
N GLU A 306 5.34 18.41 0.00
CA GLU A 306 6.66 17.97 -0.46
C GLU A 306 7.82 18.40 0.45
N THR A 307 7.58 19.38 1.33
CA THR A 307 8.58 19.87 2.30
C THR A 307 8.61 19.04 3.59
N LEU A 308 7.62 18.15 3.77
CA LEU A 308 7.56 17.21 4.88
C LEU A 308 8.34 15.92 4.59
N GLY A 309 8.48 15.08 5.60
CA GLY A 309 9.14 13.79 5.48
C GLY A 309 10.60 13.84 5.90
N ALA A 310 10.89 13.23 7.05
CA ALA A 310 12.23 13.12 7.58
C ALA A 310 12.38 11.81 8.35
N GLY A 311 13.62 11.33 8.42
CA GLY A 311 13.98 10.18 9.25
C GLY A 311 13.47 8.82 8.75
N TRP A 312 13.29 8.67 7.43
CA TRP A 312 12.91 7.43 6.76
C TRP A 312 13.81 6.24 7.16
N HIS A 313 13.25 5.03 7.16
CA HIS A 313 13.94 3.80 7.55
C HIS A 313 14.31 3.74 9.04
N ASN A 314 13.64 4.56 9.85
CA ASN A 314 13.53 4.38 11.28
C ASN A 314 12.08 4.03 11.57
N ALA A 315 11.84 2.83 12.07
CA ALA A 315 10.48 2.31 12.25
C ALA A 315 9.60 3.26 13.08
N GLY A 316 10.15 3.93 14.10
CA GLY A 316 9.42 4.91 14.91
C GLY A 316 8.97 6.15 14.13
N ASN A 317 9.83 6.67 13.25
CA ASN A 317 9.47 7.79 12.38
C ASN A 317 8.45 7.36 11.33
N ASP A 318 8.59 6.16 10.76
CA ASP A 318 7.70 5.63 9.72
C ASP A 318 6.30 5.31 10.29
N ALA A 319 6.22 4.79 11.53
CA ALA A 319 4.95 4.64 12.25
C ALA A 319 4.27 6.00 12.51
N MET A 320 5.05 7.04 12.84
CA MET A 320 4.50 8.40 13.02
C MET A 320 3.95 8.95 11.70
N TRP A 321 4.70 8.83 10.59
CA TRP A 321 4.24 9.30 9.28
C TRP A 321 3.01 8.53 8.80
N THR A 322 2.96 7.23 9.08
CA THR A 322 1.78 6.38 8.83
C THR A 322 0.56 6.90 9.59
N LEU A 323 0.70 7.19 10.88
CA LEU A 323 -0.38 7.72 11.70
C LEU A 323 -0.84 9.09 11.22
N TRP A 324 0.10 9.96 10.82
CA TRP A 324 -0.21 11.29 10.35
C TRP A 324 -1.00 11.26 9.03
N ILE A 325 -0.55 10.45 8.06
CA ILE A 325 -1.29 10.24 6.81
C ILE A 325 -2.70 9.69 7.09
N PHE A 326 -2.83 8.76 8.03
CA PHE A 326 -4.14 8.27 8.45
C PHE A 326 -5.01 9.41 9.02
N ALA A 327 -4.47 10.24 9.92
CA ALA A 327 -5.19 11.37 10.51
C ALA A 327 -5.68 12.36 9.44
N LYS A 328 -4.91 12.59 8.35
CA LYS A 328 -5.34 13.41 7.20
C LYS A 328 -6.61 12.88 6.53
N LYS A 329 -6.86 11.57 6.58
CA LYS A 329 -8.05 10.94 6.00
C LYS A 329 -9.18 10.67 6.99
N LEU A 330 -8.91 10.67 8.29
CA LEU A 330 -9.86 10.24 9.32
C LEU A 330 -11.22 10.91 9.17
N ARG A 331 -11.28 12.23 8.96
CA ARG A 331 -12.56 12.95 8.79
C ARG A 331 -13.41 12.39 7.65
N HIS A 332 -12.81 12.01 6.53
CA HIS A 332 -13.54 11.43 5.39
C HIS A 332 -14.03 10.00 5.65
N MET A 333 -13.60 9.39 6.75
CA MET A 333 -13.89 8.01 7.14
C MET A 333 -14.85 7.94 8.32
N LEU A 334 -15.37 9.09 8.76
CA LEU A 334 -16.37 9.17 9.81
C LEU A 334 -17.77 9.32 9.23
N MET A 335 -18.75 8.72 9.90
CA MET A 335 -20.18 8.88 9.66
C MET A 335 -20.89 9.16 10.98
N VAL A 336 -22.10 9.73 10.89
CA VAL A 336 -22.97 9.87 12.06
C VAL A 336 -23.42 8.47 12.48
N SER A 337 -23.30 8.16 13.77
CA SER A 337 -23.78 6.92 14.38
C SER A 337 -25.30 6.78 14.24
N ASP A 338 -25.81 5.54 14.39
CA ASP A 338 -27.24 5.27 14.36
C ASP A 338 -28.02 6.02 15.46
N SER A 339 -27.38 6.36 16.58
CA SER A 339 -27.97 7.17 17.65
C SER A 339 -28.06 8.66 17.30
N GLY A 340 -27.27 9.13 16.32
CA GLY A 340 -27.20 10.54 15.97
C GLY A 340 -26.38 11.41 16.93
N GLU A 341 -25.76 10.82 17.96
CA GLU A 341 -25.11 11.57 19.05
C GLU A 341 -23.59 11.71 18.87
N GLU A 342 -22.98 10.82 18.09
CA GLU A 342 -21.53 10.79 17.88
C GLU A 342 -21.15 10.41 16.43
N MET A 343 -19.90 10.71 16.07
CA MET A 343 -19.28 10.28 14.83
C MET A 343 -18.52 8.96 15.05
N VAL A 344 -18.77 7.97 14.20
CA VAL A 344 -18.13 6.64 14.24
C VAL A 344 -17.42 6.34 12.92
N LEU A 345 -16.49 5.40 12.94
CA LEU A 345 -15.81 4.94 11.71
C LEU A 345 -16.82 4.28 10.75
N ASP A 346 -16.85 4.78 9.52
CA ASP A 346 -17.65 4.20 8.43
C ASP A 346 -16.86 3.08 7.76
N TYR A 347 -17.01 1.85 8.29
CA TYR A 347 -16.32 0.66 7.78
C TYR A 347 -16.59 0.36 6.29
N SER A 348 -17.63 0.94 5.69
CA SER A 348 -17.92 0.77 4.26
C SER A 348 -16.99 1.60 3.35
N ARG A 349 -16.40 2.68 3.86
CA ARG A 349 -15.47 3.55 3.12
C ARG A 349 -14.05 3.01 3.05
N PHE A 350 -13.77 1.96 3.81
CA PHE A 350 -12.48 1.30 3.76
C PHE A 350 -12.49 0.43 2.51
N PRO A 351 -11.47 0.54 1.64
CA PRO A 351 -11.28 -0.43 0.57
C PRO A 351 -11.18 -1.77 1.28
N THR A 352 -12.26 -2.54 1.19
CA THR A 352 -12.36 -3.84 1.86
C THR A 352 -11.09 -4.59 1.50
N LYS A 353 -10.46 -5.18 2.53
CA LYS A 353 -9.60 -6.33 2.29
C LYS A 353 -10.26 -7.14 1.18
N VAL A 354 -9.50 -7.52 0.17
CA VAL A 354 -9.83 -8.76 -0.54
C VAL A 354 -9.70 -9.83 0.53
N LEU A 355 -10.75 -9.99 1.35
CA LEU A 355 -10.89 -11.10 2.27
C LEU A 355 -10.67 -12.31 1.38
N SER A 356 -9.69 -13.12 1.75
CA SER A 356 -9.48 -14.39 1.08
C SER A 356 -10.81 -15.14 1.07
N LYS A 357 -11.03 -16.01 0.07
CA LYS A 357 -12.25 -16.82 0.03
C LYS A 357 -12.49 -17.56 1.36
N LEU A 358 -11.43 -17.90 2.07
CA LEU A 358 -11.44 -18.56 3.38
C LEU A 358 -11.95 -17.65 4.50
N GLU A 359 -11.51 -16.40 4.57
CA GLU A 359 -11.97 -15.45 5.60
C GLU A 359 -13.45 -15.06 5.39
N ARG A 360 -13.89 -14.89 4.13
CA ARG A 360 -15.33 -14.69 3.83
C ARG A 360 -16.15 -15.90 4.26
N TRP A 361 -15.66 -17.10 4.00
CA TRP A 361 -16.33 -18.34 4.39
C TRP A 361 -16.42 -18.47 5.92
N ASN A 362 -15.34 -18.19 6.65
CA ASN A 362 -15.32 -18.24 8.11
C ASN A 362 -16.29 -17.24 8.76
N ILE A 363 -16.39 -16.02 8.23
CA ILE A 363 -17.31 -15.00 8.74
C ILE A 363 -18.77 -15.42 8.50
N ILE A 364 -19.09 -15.89 7.29
CA ILE A 364 -20.44 -16.37 6.94
C ILE A 364 -20.81 -17.58 7.80
N HIS A 365 -19.88 -18.52 7.99
CA HIS A 365 -20.13 -19.73 8.77
C HIS A 365 -20.25 -19.44 10.26
N ALA A 366 -19.46 -18.51 10.82
CA ALA A 366 -19.58 -18.09 12.21
C ALA A 366 -20.92 -17.38 12.47
N ALA A 367 -21.38 -16.52 11.56
CA ALA A 367 -22.68 -15.87 11.66
C ALA A 367 -23.84 -16.89 11.59
N GLN A 368 -23.74 -17.90 10.71
CA GLN A 368 -24.73 -18.99 10.62
C GLN A 368 -24.77 -19.83 11.90
N LEU A 369 -23.62 -20.13 12.51
CA LEU A 369 -23.56 -20.89 13.77
C LEU A 369 -24.20 -20.14 14.94
N VAL A 370 -23.96 -18.83 15.05
CA VAL A 370 -24.61 -17.98 16.08
C VAL A 370 -26.12 -17.92 15.86
N GLN A 371 -26.56 -17.85 14.60
CA GLN A 371 -27.97 -17.80 14.26
C GLN A 371 -28.70 -19.11 14.55
N LEU A 372 -28.03 -20.26 14.32
CA LEU A 372 -28.54 -21.58 14.70
C LEU A 372 -28.59 -21.77 16.21
N GLN A 373 -27.56 -21.33 16.95
CA GLN A 373 -27.55 -21.36 18.41
C GLN A 373 -28.67 -20.49 19.02
N ALA A 374 -28.95 -19.32 18.44
CA ALA A 374 -30.05 -18.47 18.89
C ALA A 374 -31.44 -19.09 18.63
N GLN A 375 -31.58 -19.94 17.59
CA GLN A 375 -32.83 -20.63 17.26
C GLN A 375 -33.06 -21.87 18.15
N GLU A 376 -32.01 -22.55 18.58
CA GLU A 376 -32.12 -23.70 19.51
C GLU A 376 -32.47 -23.28 20.95
N TRP A 377 -32.30 -22.01 21.32
CA TRP A 377 -32.66 -21.49 22.66
C TRP A 377 -34.14 -21.09 22.80
N HIS A 378 -34.94 -21.28 21.76
CA HIS A 378 -36.38 -20.97 21.73
C HIS A 378 -37.29 -22.21 21.65
N TYR A 379 -36.78 -23.42 21.96
CA TYR A 379 -37.57 -24.65 22.08
C TYR A 379 -37.48 -25.29 23.46
#